data_AF-A0A836V7A7-F1
#
_entry.id   AF-A0A836V7A7-F1
#
_cell.length_a   1.000
_cell.length_b   1.000
_cell.length_c   1.000
_cell.angle_alpha   90.00
_cell.angle_beta   90.00
_cell.angle_gamma   90.00
#
_symmetry.space_group_name_H-M   'P 1'
#
loop_
_entity.id
_entity.type
_entity.pdbx_description
1 polymer ?
#
loop_
_entity_poly.entity_id
_entity_poly.type
_entity_poly.pdbx_seq_one_letter_code
_entity_poly.pdbx_strand_id
1 'polypeptide(L)'
;MATKKQYQETSVGLNEKDRVRLAELSRLQGRTKTEVAREAIRWYMDNYENIKNQSRDSEVAQAIRYATDQIVKAINGGVERICRMLARQGAQIGTLYEFSYMVLPDDPNAVAVFEAASSKAKQNQRKHVERDEAELAEAMKKVLTK
;
A
#
# COMPACT_ATOMS: atom_id res chain seq x y z
N MET A 1 -31.15 45.42 -7.39
CA MET A 1 -30.27 46.58 -7.69
C MET A 1 -28.87 46.05 -7.92
N ALA A 2 -28.25 46.35 -9.07
CA ALA A 2 -26.86 45.94 -9.33
C ALA A 2 -25.92 46.73 -8.40
N THR A 3 -25.18 46.03 -7.55
CA THR A 3 -24.17 46.61 -6.67
C THR A 3 -23.12 47.33 -7.50
N LYS A 4 -22.89 48.62 -7.24
CA LYS A 4 -21.78 49.38 -7.85
C LYS A 4 -20.48 48.67 -7.52
N LYS A 5 -19.72 48.27 -8.54
CA LYS A 5 -18.40 47.68 -8.35
C LYS A 5 -17.46 48.75 -7.80
N GLN A 6 -16.95 48.53 -6.60
CA GLN A 6 -15.89 49.35 -6.01
C GLN A 6 -14.55 48.77 -6.43
N TYR A 7 -13.72 49.58 -7.09
CA TYR A 7 -12.38 49.18 -7.52
C TYR A 7 -11.36 49.75 -6.55
N GLN A 8 -10.34 48.95 -6.23
CA GLN A 8 -9.20 49.39 -5.43
C GLN A 8 -7.95 49.32 -6.32
N GLU A 9 -7.28 50.45 -6.49
CA GLU A 9 -6.04 50.50 -7.25
C GLU A 9 -4.89 50.00 -6.38
N THR A 10 -4.16 49.02 -6.91
CA THR A 10 -2.97 48.44 -6.26
C THR A 10 -1.83 48.42 -7.27
N SER A 11 -0.75 49.14 -6.97
CA SER A 11 0.49 49.12 -7.76
C SER A 11 1.49 48.13 -7.18
N VAL A 12 2.05 47.25 -8.02
CA VAL A 12 3.03 46.23 -7.60
C VAL A 12 4.30 46.39 -8.43
N GLY A 13 5.45 46.45 -7.76
CA GLY A 13 6.75 46.42 -8.41
C GLY A 13 7.10 44.99 -8.82
N LEU A 14 7.31 44.77 -10.12
CA LEU A 14 7.76 43.48 -10.67
C LEU A 14 9.16 43.62 -11.27
N ASN A 15 9.97 42.58 -11.14
CA ASN A 15 11.25 42.47 -11.85
C ASN A 15 11.01 42.33 -13.36
N GLU A 16 12.02 42.69 -14.16
CA GLU A 16 11.90 42.71 -15.63
C GLU A 16 11.50 41.34 -16.21
N LYS A 17 12.10 40.25 -15.72
CA LYS A 17 11.75 38.88 -16.13
C LYS A 17 10.28 38.54 -15.86
N ASP A 18 9.76 38.94 -14.70
CA ASP A 18 8.37 38.66 -14.33
C ASP A 18 7.37 39.51 -15.12
N ARG A 19 7.75 40.74 -15.51
CA ARG A 19 6.95 41.58 -16.41
C ARG A 19 6.81 40.94 -17.80
N VAL A 20 7.91 40.38 -18.32
CA VAL A 20 7.90 39.67 -19.61
C VAL A 20 7.02 38.43 -19.51
N ARG A 21 7.19 37.61 -18.46
CA ARG A 21 6.39 36.40 -18.24
C ARG A 21 4.89 36.69 -18.08
N LEU A 22 4.53 37.76 -17.35
CA LEU A 22 3.14 38.19 -17.21
C LEU A 22 2.57 38.68 -18.55
N ALA A 23 3.35 39.36 -19.37
CA ALA A 23 2.94 39.80 -20.70
C ALA A 23 2.72 38.62 -21.66
N GLU A 24 3.57 37.59 -21.59
CA GLU A 24 3.42 36.36 -22.35
C GLU A 24 2.17 35.58 -21.93
N LEU A 25 1.95 35.40 -20.62
CA LEU A 25 0.74 34.74 -20.09
C LEU A 25 -0.54 35.47 -20.50
N SER A 26 -0.53 36.81 -20.44
CA SER A 26 -1.63 37.66 -20.90
C SER A 26 -1.91 37.47 -22.40
N ARG A 27 -0.86 37.39 -23.24
CA ARG A 27 -1.00 37.11 -24.68
C ARG A 27 -1.54 35.71 -24.96
N LEU A 28 -1.04 34.69 -24.26
CA LEU A 28 -1.47 33.30 -24.44
C LEU A 28 -2.95 33.10 -24.08
N GLN A 29 -3.42 33.77 -23.03
CA GLN A 29 -4.80 33.65 -22.55
C GLN A 29 -5.76 34.63 -23.24
N GLY A 30 -5.26 35.55 -24.07
CA GLY A 30 -6.07 36.61 -24.69
C GLY A 30 -6.73 37.56 -23.69
N ARG A 31 -6.18 37.67 -22.47
CA ARG A 31 -6.73 38.48 -21.37
C ARG A 31 -5.83 39.66 -21.06
N THR A 32 -6.38 40.71 -20.44
CA THR A 32 -5.55 41.84 -19.99
C THR A 32 -4.67 41.43 -18.81
N LYS A 33 -3.50 42.08 -18.65
CA LYS A 33 -2.59 41.83 -17.52
C LYS A 33 -3.30 41.97 -16.16
N THR A 34 -4.23 42.92 -16.06
CA THR A 34 -5.03 43.17 -14.85
C THR A 34 -6.02 42.04 -14.55
N GLU A 35 -6.59 41.40 -15.57
CA GLU A 35 -7.47 40.24 -15.38
C GLU A 35 -6.70 39.01 -14.93
N VAL A 36 -5.53 38.76 -15.52
CA VAL A 36 -4.63 37.68 -15.10
C VAL A 36 -4.19 37.89 -13.65
N ALA A 37 -3.81 39.12 -13.29
CA ALA A 37 -3.45 39.46 -11.91
C ALA A 37 -4.63 39.25 -10.94
N ARG A 38 -5.86 39.63 -11.34
CA ARG A 38 -7.07 39.41 -10.53
C ARG A 38 -7.34 37.92 -10.29
N GLU A 39 -7.19 37.10 -11.32
CA GLU A 39 -7.36 35.65 -11.22
C GLU A 39 -6.30 35.01 -10.34
N ALA A 40 -5.05 35.44 -10.46
CA ALA A 40 -3.97 34.98 -9.59
C ALA A 40 -4.21 35.34 -8.12
N ILE A 41 -4.69 36.55 -7.83
CA ILE A 41 -5.04 36.98 -6.47
C ILE A 41 -6.21 36.14 -5.93
N ARG A 42 -7.26 35.91 -6.73
CA ARG A 42 -8.37 35.05 -6.34
C ARG A 42 -7.91 33.64 -6.03
N TRP A 43 -7.12 33.06 -6.93
CA TRP A 43 -6.54 31.74 -6.73
C TRP A 43 -5.72 31.66 -5.45
N TYR A 44 -4.91 32.70 -5.16
CA TYR A 44 -4.13 32.76 -3.94
C TYR A 44 -5.03 32.81 -2.69
N MET A 45 -6.09 33.61 -2.70
CA MET A 45 -7.04 33.68 -1.58
C MET A 45 -7.78 32.36 -1.38
N ASP A 46 -8.24 31.74 -2.47
CA ASP A 46 -8.98 30.48 -2.45
C ASP A 46 -8.10 29.30 -1.98
N ASN A 47 -6.78 29.38 -2.19
CA ASN A 47 -5.83 28.32 -1.86
C ASN A 47 -4.91 28.65 -0.67
N TYR A 48 -5.10 29.79 -0.02
CA TYR A 48 -4.23 30.24 1.07
C TYR A 48 -4.20 29.23 2.23
N GLU A 49 -5.37 28.68 2.59
CA GLU A 49 -5.49 27.67 3.64
C GLU A 49 -4.83 26.35 3.23
N ASN A 50 -4.94 25.94 1.97
CA ASN A 50 -4.30 24.74 1.44
C ASN A 50 -2.78 24.86 1.50
N ILE A 51 -2.23 26.01 1.08
CA ILE A 51 -0.79 26.27 1.13
C ILE A 51 -0.29 26.29 2.59
N LYS A 52 -1.07 26.86 3.52
CA LYS A 52 -0.74 26.86 4.94
C LYS A 52 -0.77 25.46 5.57
N ASN A 53 -1.68 24.60 5.13
CA ASN A 53 -1.86 23.25 5.67
C ASN A 53 -0.97 22.18 4.99
N GLN A 54 -0.34 22.49 3.85
CA GLN A 54 0.58 21.58 3.15
C GLN A 54 1.71 21.03 4.03
N SER A 55 2.23 21.81 4.99
CA SER A 55 3.27 21.31 5.91
C SER A 55 2.72 20.22 6.84
N ARG A 56 1.52 20.42 7.39
CA ARG A 56 0.83 19.42 8.22
C ARG A 56 0.52 18.16 7.42
N ASP A 57 0.05 18.30 6.19
CA ASP A 57 -0.26 17.13 5.35
C ASP A 57 1.00 16.34 5.00
N SER A 58 2.14 17.02 4.80
CA SER A 58 3.45 16.38 4.61
C SER A 58 3.89 15.61 5.86
N GLU A 59 3.75 16.19 7.05
CA GLU A 59 4.08 15.55 8.33
C GLU A 59 3.19 14.31 8.57
N VAL A 60 1.89 14.42 8.29
CA VAL A 60 0.94 13.30 8.40
C VAL A 60 1.29 12.20 7.40
N ALA A 61 1.58 12.54 6.15
CA ALA A 61 1.99 11.56 5.14
C ALA A 61 3.28 10.83 5.54
N GLN A 62 4.24 11.54 6.13
CA GLN A 62 5.48 10.95 6.63
C GLN A 62 5.23 10.01 7.81
N ALA A 63 4.37 10.40 8.76
CA ALA A 63 3.97 9.55 9.88
C ALA A 63 3.27 8.27 9.41
N ILE A 64 2.36 8.37 8.44
CA ILE A 64 1.69 7.21 7.83
C ILE A 64 2.71 6.28 7.18
N ARG A 65 3.66 6.81 6.39
CA ARG A 65 4.71 5.99 5.76
C ARG A 65 5.55 5.25 6.81
N TYR A 66 5.92 5.94 7.89
CA TYR A 66 6.70 5.35 8.96
C TYR A 66 5.94 4.23 9.68
N ALA A 67 4.68 4.46 10.02
CA ALA A 67 3.83 3.45 10.63
C ALA A 67 3.66 2.22 9.73
N THR A 68 3.42 2.42 8.43
CA THR A 68 3.30 1.33 7.45
C THR A 68 4.59 0.51 7.35
N ASP A 69 5.76 1.16 7.32
CA ASP A 69 7.06 0.47 7.29
C ASP A 69 7.28 -0.41 8.53
N GLN A 70 6.91 0.08 9.72
CA GLN A 70 6.97 -0.72 10.94
C GLN A 70 6.04 -1.94 10.90
N ILE A 71 4.81 -1.76 10.42
CA ILE A 71 3.84 -2.87 10.27
C ILE A 71 4.38 -3.92 9.31
N VAL A 72 4.90 -3.52 8.15
CA VAL A 72 5.48 -4.44 7.16
C VAL A 72 6.67 -5.20 7.76
N LYS A 73 7.57 -4.52 8.47
CA LYS A 73 8.69 -5.18 9.17
C LYS A 73 8.22 -6.20 10.21
N ALA A 74 7.22 -5.85 11.00
CA ALA A 74 6.65 -6.76 12.01
C ALA A 74 6.01 -8.00 11.36
N ILE A 75 5.26 -7.81 10.27
CA ILE A 75 4.66 -8.92 9.51
C ILE A 75 5.77 -9.83 8.96
N ASN A 76 6.75 -9.29 8.26
CA ASN A 76 7.84 -10.08 7.68
C ASN A 76 8.64 -10.83 8.74
N GLY A 77 8.94 -10.19 9.87
CA GLY A 77 9.63 -10.85 10.99
C GLY A 77 8.79 -11.97 11.62
N GLY A 78 7.47 -11.78 11.73
CA GLY A 78 6.53 -12.82 12.18
C GLY A 78 6.51 -14.02 11.23
N VAL A 79 6.41 -13.75 9.92
CA VAL A 79 6.42 -14.79 8.87
C VAL A 79 7.71 -15.59 8.89
N GLU A 80 8.87 -14.93 8.96
CA GLU A 80 10.17 -15.63 8.99
C GLU A 80 10.27 -16.59 10.18
N ARG A 81 9.81 -16.16 11.37
CA ARG A 81 9.79 -17.00 12.57
C ARG A 81 8.91 -18.22 12.40
N ILE A 82 7.70 -18.05 11.85
CA ILE A 82 6.76 -19.14 11.60
C ILE A 82 7.36 -20.13 10.59
N CYS A 83 7.93 -19.64 9.49
CA CYS A 83 8.60 -20.48 8.50
C CYS A 83 9.76 -21.29 9.10
N ARG A 84 10.59 -20.68 9.95
CA ARG A 84 11.67 -21.40 10.66
C ARG A 84 11.13 -22.47 11.60
N MET A 85 10.04 -22.20 12.33
CA MET A 85 9.40 -23.19 13.20
C MET A 85 8.82 -24.36 12.40
N LEU A 86 8.14 -24.07 11.29
CA LEU A 86 7.59 -25.09 10.39
C LEU A 86 8.70 -25.94 9.77
N ALA A 87 9.81 -25.34 9.33
CA ALA A 87 10.95 -26.07 8.79
C ALA A 87 11.55 -27.05 9.82
N ARG A 88 11.67 -26.62 11.09
CA ARG A 88 12.14 -27.49 12.18
C ARG A 88 11.19 -28.66 12.43
N GLN A 89 9.88 -28.40 12.47
CA GLN A 89 8.87 -29.44 12.64
C GLN A 89 8.87 -30.42 11.45
N GLY A 90 9.00 -29.90 10.23
CA GLY A 90 9.13 -30.71 9.02
C GLY A 90 10.32 -31.66 9.08
N ALA A 91 11.48 -31.19 9.55
CA ALA A 91 12.67 -32.03 9.74
C ALA A 91 12.43 -33.15 10.77
N GLN A 92 11.81 -32.83 11.93
CA GLN A 92 11.49 -33.84 12.96
C GLN A 92 10.52 -34.91 12.45
N ILE A 93 9.48 -34.50 11.71
CA ILE A 93 8.51 -35.42 11.10
C ILE A 93 9.20 -36.28 10.02
N GLY A 94 10.10 -35.69 9.22
CA GLY A 94 10.89 -36.42 8.23
C GLY A 94 11.72 -37.54 8.85
N THR A 95 12.43 -37.25 9.95
CA THR A 95 13.20 -38.28 10.68
C THR A 95 12.30 -39.38 11.25
N LEU A 96 11.12 -39.05 11.78
CA LEU A 96 10.13 -40.03 12.25
C LEU A 96 9.64 -40.93 11.11
N TYR A 97 9.43 -40.37 9.92
CA TYR A 97 9.03 -41.11 8.74
C TYR A 97 10.12 -42.09 8.31
N GLU A 98 11.38 -41.65 8.27
CA GLU A 98 12.53 -42.50 7.97
C GLU A 98 12.68 -43.63 9.00
N PHE A 99 12.55 -43.34 10.29
CA PHE A 99 12.63 -44.35 11.34
C PHE A 99 11.49 -45.37 11.24
N SER A 100 10.28 -44.90 10.94
CA SER A 100 9.12 -45.78 10.73
C SER A 100 9.32 -46.65 9.49
N TYR A 101 9.95 -46.11 8.45
CA TYR A 101 10.32 -46.85 7.25
C TYR A 101 11.33 -47.96 7.54
N MET A 102 12.38 -47.66 8.32
CA MET A 102 13.44 -48.60 8.70
C MET A 102 12.98 -49.74 9.61
N VAL A 103 11.86 -49.57 10.32
CA VAL A 103 11.32 -50.56 11.27
C VAL A 103 10.24 -51.46 10.64
N LEU A 104 9.86 -51.20 9.37
CA LEU A 104 8.92 -52.07 8.68
C LEU A 104 9.48 -53.48 8.50
N PRO A 105 8.64 -54.53 8.61
CA PRO A 105 9.01 -55.88 8.22
C PRO A 105 9.41 -55.92 6.73
N ASP A 106 10.31 -56.83 6.34
CA ASP A 106 10.67 -57.14 4.94
C ASP A 106 9.51 -57.85 4.18
N ASP A 107 8.30 -57.29 4.28
CA ASP A 107 7.11 -57.71 3.55
C ASP A 107 6.75 -56.63 2.51
N PRO A 108 6.73 -56.97 1.21
CA PRO A 108 6.30 -56.05 0.14
C PRO A 108 4.93 -55.40 0.39
N ASN A 109 4.00 -56.10 1.06
CA ASN A 109 2.70 -55.54 1.40
C ASN A 109 2.79 -54.45 2.48
N ALA A 110 3.68 -54.61 3.45
CA ALA A 110 3.83 -53.64 4.54
C ALA A 110 4.37 -52.29 4.02
N VAL A 111 5.32 -52.33 3.09
CA VAL A 111 5.85 -51.15 2.40
C VAL A 111 4.75 -50.46 1.57
N ALA A 112 3.97 -51.22 0.80
CA ALA A 112 2.89 -50.69 -0.03
C ALA A 112 1.78 -50.01 0.79
N VAL A 113 1.39 -50.60 1.94
CA VAL A 113 0.38 -49.99 2.83
C VAL A 113 0.91 -48.70 3.45
N PHE A 114 2.18 -48.64 3.83
CA PHE A 114 2.80 -47.44 4.39
C PHE A 114 2.87 -46.30 3.38
N GLU A 115 3.27 -46.58 2.14
CA GLU A 115 3.31 -45.58 1.06
C GLU A 115 1.91 -45.06 0.69
N ALA A 116 0.90 -45.93 0.68
CA ALA A 116 -0.50 -45.56 0.46
C ALA A 116 -1.03 -44.65 1.58
N ALA A 117 -0.73 -44.97 2.84
CA ALA A 117 -1.11 -44.16 4.00
C ALA A 117 -0.42 -42.77 3.96
N SER A 118 0.88 -42.74 3.65
CA SER A 118 1.67 -41.51 3.49
C SER A 118 1.10 -40.60 2.39
N SER A 119 0.77 -41.18 1.23
CA SER A 119 0.20 -40.46 0.10
C SER A 119 -1.18 -39.88 0.43
N LYS A 120 -2.04 -40.64 1.12
CA LYS A 120 -3.37 -40.19 1.55
C LYS A 120 -3.28 -39.06 2.58
N ALA A 121 -2.35 -39.14 3.53
CA ALA A 121 -2.13 -38.09 4.51
C ALA A 121 -1.66 -36.77 3.84
N LYS A 122 -0.70 -36.85 2.90
CA LYS A 122 -0.25 -35.69 2.11
C LYS A 122 -1.38 -35.07 1.29
N GLN A 123 -2.24 -35.91 0.69
CA GLN A 123 -3.39 -35.42 -0.07
C GLN A 123 -4.39 -34.66 0.81
N ASN A 124 -4.70 -35.19 2.00
CA ASN A 124 -5.61 -34.51 2.94
C ASN A 124 -5.02 -33.18 3.43
N GLN A 125 -3.72 -33.14 3.73
CA GLN A 125 -3.05 -31.88 4.11
C GLN A 125 -3.16 -30.82 3.02
N ARG A 126 -2.90 -31.16 1.75
CA ARG A 126 -3.02 -30.22 0.63
C ARG A 126 -4.43 -29.62 0.53
N LYS A 127 -5.46 -30.47 0.65
CA LYS A 127 -6.86 -30.02 0.61
C LYS A 127 -7.21 -29.06 1.74
N HIS A 128 -6.68 -29.29 2.95
CA HIS A 128 -6.89 -28.37 4.07
C HIS A 128 -6.21 -27.02 3.85
N VAL A 129 -4.97 -27.00 3.35
CA VAL A 129 -4.26 -25.76 3.02
C VAL A 129 -5.02 -24.95 1.96
N GLU A 130 -5.42 -25.58 0.86
CA GLU A 130 -6.19 -24.91 -0.21
C GLU A 130 -7.51 -24.31 0.30
N ARG A 131 -8.21 -25.02 1.18
CA ARG A 131 -9.45 -24.54 1.79
C ARG A 131 -9.19 -23.35 2.71
N ASP A 132 -8.20 -23.46 3.59
CA ASP A 132 -7.89 -22.42 4.58
C ASP A 132 -7.40 -21.14 3.87
N GLU A 133 -6.63 -21.27 2.77
CA GLU A 133 -6.26 -20.16 1.89
C GLU A 133 -7.47 -19.50 1.22
N ALA A 134 -8.43 -20.29 0.73
CA ALA A 134 -9.66 -19.78 0.15
C ALA A 134 -10.52 -19.04 1.18
N GLU A 135 -10.67 -19.57 2.39
CA GLU A 135 -11.40 -18.93 3.49
C GLU A 135 -10.76 -17.59 3.92
N LEU A 136 -9.43 -17.55 4.00
CA LEU A 136 -8.67 -16.32 4.28
C LEU A 136 -8.83 -15.28 3.16
N ALA A 137 -8.76 -15.70 1.89
CA ALA A 137 -8.94 -14.81 0.75
C ALA A 137 -10.35 -14.18 0.75
N GLU A 138 -11.39 -14.96 1.05
CA GLU A 138 -12.76 -14.47 1.18
C GLU A 138 -12.96 -13.55 2.39
N ALA A 139 -12.32 -13.84 3.52
CA ALA A 139 -12.33 -12.93 4.68
C ALA A 139 -11.66 -11.59 4.38
N MET A 140 -10.51 -11.59 3.68
CA MET A 140 -9.82 -10.37 3.27
C MET A 140 -10.63 -9.52 2.29
N LYS A 141 -11.30 -10.14 1.31
CA LYS A 141 -12.20 -9.42 0.37
C LYS A 141 -13.30 -8.66 1.09
N LYS A 142 -13.91 -9.25 2.13
CA LYS A 142 -14.99 -8.62 2.93
C LYS A 142 -14.52 -7.40 3.73
N VAL A 143 -13.24 -7.36 4.11
CA VAL A 143 -12.67 -6.23 4.87
C VAL A 143 -12.36 -5.04 3.94
N LEU A 144 -11.95 -5.31 2.69
CA LEU A 144 -11.62 -4.27 1.70
C LEU A 144 -12.84 -3.63 1.02
N THR A 145 -14.02 -4.23 1.16
CA THR A 145 -15.29 -3.73 0.57
C THR A 145 -16.20 -3.01 1.57
N LYS A 146 -15.76 -2.83 2.82
CA LYS A 146 -16.39 -1.95 3.81
C LYS A 146 -15.71 -0.59 3.83
#